data_AF-A0A6N7QXK0-F1
#
_entry.id   AF-A0A6N7QXK0-F1
#
_cell.length_a   1.000
_cell.length_b   1.000
_cell.length_c   1.000
_cell.angle_alpha   90.00
_cell.angle_beta   90.00
_cell.angle_gamma   90.00
#
_symmetry.space_group_name_H-M   'P 1'
#
loop_
_entity.id
_entity.type
_entity.pdbx_description
1 polymer ?
#
loop_
_entity_poly.entity_id
_entity_poly.type
_entity_poly.pdbx_seq_one_letter_code
_entity_poly.pdbx_strand_id
1 'polypeptide(L)'
;MCVSQPIRGFFRSLHHALADRSVQRLLILAFSIIGAAALFYSVVEGWPYLDALYFSVMTIATVGYGDLAPVTTIGRLFTIVYVLIGLGIFIAAASALAAAILSQNE
;
A
#
# COMPACT_ATOMS: atom_id res chain seq x y z
N MET A 1 -22.23 14.41 -31.51
CA MET A 1 -20.91 15.01 -31.21
C MET A 1 -20.68 14.94 -29.69
N CYS A 2 -19.44 14.70 -29.28
CA CYS A 2 -18.92 14.68 -27.89
C CYS A 2 -18.86 13.31 -27.15
N VAL A 3 -18.26 12.31 -27.80
CA VAL A 3 -17.55 11.21 -27.12
C VAL A 3 -16.14 11.73 -26.81
N SER A 4 -15.95 12.50 -25.73
CA SER A 4 -14.59 12.97 -25.37
C SER A 4 -14.32 13.22 -23.87
N GLN A 5 -15.24 12.89 -22.96
CA GLN A 5 -15.00 13.10 -21.52
C GLN A 5 -14.99 11.83 -20.64
N PRO A 6 -14.53 10.63 -21.08
CA PRO A 6 -14.44 9.49 -20.16
C PRO A 6 -13.33 9.68 -19.10
N ILE A 7 -12.23 10.34 -19.47
CA ILE A 7 -11.01 10.45 -18.63
C ILE A 7 -11.20 11.38 -17.43
N ARG A 8 -11.93 12.49 -17.61
CA ARG A 8 -12.10 13.52 -16.56
C ARG A 8 -13.14 13.14 -15.51
N GLY A 9 -14.17 12.38 -15.89
CA GLY A 9 -15.19 11.84 -14.98
C GLY A 9 -14.64 10.74 -14.08
N PHE A 10 -13.88 9.80 -14.66
CA PHE A 10 -13.19 8.73 -13.93
C PHE A 10 -12.25 9.29 -12.86
N PHE A 11 -11.46 10.31 -13.20
CA PHE A 11 -10.54 10.95 -12.26
C PHE A 11 -11.26 11.63 -11.09
N ARG A 12 -12.45 12.18 -11.33
CA ARG A 12 -13.23 12.85 -10.28
C ARG A 12 -13.90 11.85 -9.35
N SER A 13 -14.35 10.70 -9.85
CA SER A 13 -14.85 9.59 -9.03
C SER A 13 -13.75 8.90 -8.23
N LEU A 14 -12.58 8.67 -8.84
CA LEU A 14 -11.40 8.16 -8.13
C LEU A 14 -10.95 9.16 -7.06
N HIS A 15 -10.99 10.46 -7.36
CA HIS A 15 -10.70 11.49 -6.38
C HIS A 15 -11.73 11.55 -5.25
N HIS A 16 -13.02 11.30 -5.49
CA HIS A 16 -14.01 11.23 -4.40
C HIS A 16 -13.83 9.97 -3.54
N ALA A 17 -13.50 8.83 -4.16
CA ALA A 17 -13.16 7.61 -3.44
C ALA A 17 -11.88 7.77 -2.60
N LEU A 18 -10.89 8.52 -3.11
CA LEU A 18 -9.66 8.86 -2.37
C LEU A 18 -9.82 10.04 -1.39
N ALA A 19 -10.82 10.90 -1.56
CA ALA A 19 -11.09 12.06 -0.70
C ALA A 19 -12.01 11.75 0.49
N ASP A 20 -12.58 10.55 0.55
CA ASP A 20 -13.27 10.10 1.77
C ASP A 20 -12.25 10.08 2.93
N ARG A 21 -12.59 10.76 4.03
CA ARG A 21 -11.71 10.86 5.20
C ARG A 21 -11.37 9.50 5.81
N SER A 22 -12.18 8.47 5.57
CA SER A 22 -11.88 7.10 6.01
C SER A 22 -10.77 6.49 5.15
N VAL A 23 -10.84 6.64 3.84
CA VAL A 23 -9.81 6.16 2.89
C VAL A 23 -8.52 6.95 3.03
N GLN A 24 -8.62 8.28 3.14
CA GLN A 24 -7.45 9.13 3.36
C GLN A 24 -6.69 8.75 4.64
N ARG A 25 -7.41 8.42 5.73
CA ARG A 25 -6.78 7.96 6.98
C ARG A 25 -6.07 6.61 6.81
N LEU A 26 -6.70 5.66 6.12
CA LEU A 26 -6.09 4.36 5.81
C LEU A 26 -4.82 4.51 4.96
N LEU A 27 -4.86 5.37 3.95
CA LEU A 27 -3.70 5.64 3.11
C LEU A 27 -2.56 6.29 3.89
N ILE A 28 -2.85 7.31 4.71
CA ILE A 28 -1.82 7.95 5.55
C ILE A 28 -1.18 6.92 6.49
N LEU A 29 -1.99 6.05 7.12
CA LEU A 29 -1.48 4.97 7.96
C LEU A 29 -0.61 4.00 7.17
N ALA A 30 -1.06 3.56 5.98
CA ALA A 30 -0.31 2.68 5.11
C ALA A 30 1.06 3.28 4.73
N PHE A 31 1.07 4.52 4.21
CA PHE A 31 2.31 5.21 3.83
C PHE A 31 3.24 5.43 5.04
N SER A 32 2.69 5.74 6.21
CA SER A 32 3.49 5.91 7.44
C SER A 32 4.16 4.61 7.89
N ILE A 33 3.42 3.48 7.83
CA ILE A 33 3.91 2.15 8.21
C ILE A 33 4.95 1.65 7.21
N ILE A 34 4.74 1.86 5.90
CA ILE A 34 5.70 1.53 4.85
C ILE A 34 6.99 2.34 5.03
N GLY A 35 6.88 3.65 5.27
CA GLY A 35 8.05 4.51 5.50
C GLY A 35 8.84 4.11 6.74
N ALA A 36 8.15 3.81 7.86
CA ALA A 36 8.79 3.34 9.07
C ALA A 36 9.48 1.98 8.88
N ALA A 37 8.84 1.04 8.17
CA ALA A 37 9.42 -0.25 7.85
C ALA A 37 10.64 -0.11 6.91
N ALA A 38 10.57 0.76 5.90
CA ALA A 38 11.69 1.03 5.01
C ALA A 38 12.91 1.59 5.76
N LEU A 39 12.71 2.51 6.70
CA LEU A 39 13.77 2.99 7.57
C LEU A 39 14.34 1.86 8.43
N PHE A 40 13.49 1.02 9.00
CA PHE A 40 13.92 -0.12 9.81
C PHE A 40 14.77 -1.10 9.01
N TYR A 41 14.32 -1.54 7.83
CA TYR A 41 15.08 -2.46 6.98
C TYR A 41 16.37 -1.84 6.47
N SER A 42 16.38 -0.54 6.15
CA SER A 42 17.61 0.14 5.73
C SER A 42 18.67 0.15 6.83
N VAL A 43 18.28 0.30 8.09
CA VAL A 43 19.21 0.30 9.23
C VAL A 43 19.61 -1.13 9.64
N VAL A 44 18.66 -2.06 9.67
CA VAL A 44 18.88 -3.43 10.21
C VAL A 44 19.51 -4.36 9.19
N GLU A 45 19.06 -4.30 7.92
CA GLU A 45 19.59 -5.14 6.83
C GLU A 45 20.68 -4.43 6.01
N GLY A 46 20.92 -3.14 6.28
CA GLY A 46 21.94 -2.34 5.57
C GLY A 46 21.57 -2.04 4.11
N TRP A 47 20.30 -2.23 3.74
CA TRP A 47 19.85 -1.98 2.37
C TRP A 47 19.77 -0.48 2.07
N PRO A 48 19.99 -0.08 0.80
CA PRO A 48 19.62 1.25 0.36
C PRO A 48 18.15 1.54 0.70
N TYR A 49 17.84 2.77 1.09
CA TYR A 49 16.47 3.14 1.49
C TYR A 49 15.43 2.81 0.40
N LEU A 50 15.79 2.94 -0.87
CA LEU A 50 14.91 2.63 -1.99
C LEU A 50 14.59 1.13 -2.08
N ASP A 51 15.59 0.26 -1.87
CA ASP A 51 15.43 -1.19 -1.87
C ASP A 51 14.59 -1.65 -0.66
N ALA A 52 14.83 -1.03 0.51
CA ALA A 52 14.05 -1.25 1.71
C ALA A 52 12.59 -0.79 1.57
N LEU A 53 12.35 0.35 0.91
CA LEU A 53 11.01 0.84 0.57
C LEU A 53 10.31 -0.12 -0.38
N TYR A 54 11.01 -0.55 -1.44
CA TYR A 54 10.49 -1.53 -2.38
C TYR A 54 10.11 -2.83 -1.68
N PHE A 55 10.98 -3.40 -0.85
CA PHE A 55 10.67 -4.61 -0.07
C PHE A 55 9.44 -4.41 0.84
N SER A 56 9.35 -3.27 1.51
CA SER A 56 8.24 -2.93 2.41
C SER A 56 6.91 -2.85 1.67
N VAL A 57 6.88 -2.25 0.47
CA VAL A 57 5.69 -2.18 -0.39
C VAL A 57 5.31 -3.55 -0.92
N MET A 58 6.27 -4.31 -1.47
CA MET A 58 6.01 -5.63 -2.05
C MET A 58 5.50 -6.65 -1.02
N THR A 59 5.96 -6.51 0.22
CA THR A 59 5.52 -7.35 1.34
C THR A 59 4.07 -7.06 1.71
N ILE A 60 3.66 -5.79 1.84
CA ILE A 60 2.26 -5.43 2.15
C ILE A 60 1.33 -5.73 0.97
N ALA A 61 1.78 -5.45 -0.25
CA ALA A 61 1.02 -5.76 -1.46
C ALA A 61 0.94 -7.27 -1.74
N THR A 62 1.58 -8.11 -0.93
CA THR A 62 1.63 -9.58 -1.09
C THR A 62 2.18 -10.06 -2.43
N VAL A 63 2.94 -9.20 -3.14
CA VAL A 63 3.56 -9.54 -4.43
C VAL A 63 4.76 -10.45 -4.20
N GLY A 64 5.65 -10.05 -3.28
CA GLY A 64 6.75 -10.87 -2.78
C GLY A 64 7.59 -11.61 -3.83
N TYR A 65 8.29 -10.88 -4.72
CA TYR A 65 9.12 -11.51 -5.75
C TYR A 65 10.28 -12.37 -5.20
N GLY A 66 10.68 -12.15 -3.94
CA GLY A 66 11.70 -12.97 -3.26
C GLY A 66 13.14 -12.64 -3.67
N ASP A 67 13.34 -11.52 -4.36
CA ASP A 67 14.63 -10.93 -4.70
C ASP A 67 15.36 -10.34 -3.49
N LEU A 68 14.60 -9.73 -2.57
CA LEU A 68 15.08 -9.22 -1.29
C LEU A 68 14.40 -9.98 -0.15
N ALA A 69 15.17 -10.41 0.84
CA ALA A 69 14.67 -11.07 2.03
C ALA A 69 15.57 -10.78 3.24
N PRO A 70 15.00 -10.50 4.42
CA PRO A 70 15.78 -10.19 5.62
C PRO A 70 16.63 -11.39 6.04
N VAL A 71 17.93 -11.14 6.17
CA VAL A 71 18.89 -12.16 6.61
C VAL A 71 19.05 -12.14 8.12
N THR A 72 18.80 -11.00 8.77
CA THR A 72 18.94 -10.87 10.22
C THR A 72 17.75 -11.50 10.96
N THR A 73 18.02 -12.07 12.14
CA THR A 73 16.97 -12.63 13.01
C THR A 73 15.93 -11.58 13.38
N ILE A 74 16.39 -10.34 13.65
CA ILE A 74 15.54 -9.21 14.03
C ILE A 74 14.69 -8.76 12.84
N GLY A 75 15.27 -8.66 11.65
CA GLY A 75 14.56 -8.33 10.41
C GLY A 75 13.44 -9.34 10.12
N ARG A 76 13.71 -10.64 10.23
CA ARG A 76 12.71 -11.69 10.05
C ARG A 76 11.56 -11.59 11.05
N LEU A 77 11.86 -11.37 12.33
CA LEU A 77 10.83 -11.23 13.37
C LEU A 77 9.96 -10.00 13.11
N PHE A 78 10.59 -8.89 12.72
CA PHE A 78 9.87 -7.68 12.33
C PHE A 78 8.98 -7.93 11.12
N THR A 79 9.46 -8.63 10.08
CA THR A 79 8.66 -8.96 8.89
C THR A 79 7.41 -9.75 9.24
N ILE A 80 7.49 -10.72 10.16
CA ILE A 80 6.32 -11.50 10.60
C ILE A 80 5.26 -10.57 11.18
N VAL A 81 5.63 -9.68 12.10
CA VAL A 81 4.70 -8.74 12.74
C VAL A 81 4.19 -7.72 11.70
N TYR A 82 5.07 -7.23 10.84
CA TYR A 82 4.77 -6.26 9.79
C TYR A 82 3.73 -6.79 8.80
N VAL A 83 3.84 -8.04 8.36
CA VAL A 83 2.86 -8.67 7.45
C VAL A 83 1.50 -8.77 8.11
N LEU A 84 1.42 -9.16 9.39
CA LEU A 84 0.13 -9.28 10.10
C LEU A 84 -0.62 -7.94 10.18
N ILE A 85 0.10 -6.85 10.42
CA ILE A 85 -0.49 -5.51 10.51
C ILE A 85 -0.78 -4.95 9.11
N GLY A 86 0.20 -5.06 8.21
CA GLY A 86 0.15 -4.49 6.86
C GLY A 86 -0.93 -5.14 6.00
N LEU A 87 -1.17 -6.44 6.16
CA LEU A 87 -2.19 -7.16 5.40
C LEU A 87 -3.60 -6.63 5.68
N GLY A 88 -3.92 -6.31 6.94
CA GLY A 88 -5.23 -5.75 7.29
C GLY A 88 -5.48 -4.40 6.62
N ILE A 89 -4.45 -3.55 6.57
CA ILE A 89 -4.52 -2.23 5.92
C ILE A 89 -4.65 -2.38 4.41
N PHE A 90 -3.91 -3.32 3.81
CA PHE A 90 -3.99 -3.62 2.38
C PHE A 90 -5.39 -4.10 1.97
N ILE A 91 -5.96 -5.04 2.73
CA ILE A 91 -7.32 -5.55 2.50
C ILE A 91 -8.34 -4.41 2.63
N ALA A 92 -8.22 -3.56 3.66
CA ALA A 92 -9.13 -2.43 3.83
C ALA A 92 -9.05 -1.46 2.63
N ALA A 93 -7.84 -1.12 2.17
CA ALA A 93 -7.65 -0.27 1.00
C ALA A 93 -8.21 -0.90 -0.29
N ALA A 94 -7.97 -2.20 -0.50
CA ALA A 94 -8.50 -2.95 -1.64
C ALA A 94 -10.04 -3.02 -1.62
N SER A 95 -10.64 -3.23 -0.44
CA SER A 95 -12.09 -3.27 -0.27
C SER A 95 -12.77 -1.93 -0.56
N ALA A 96 -12.15 -0.82 -0.15
CA ALA A 96 -12.66 0.53 -0.43
C ALA A 96 -12.64 0.81 -1.94
N LEU A 97 -11.58 0.39 -2.62
CA LEU A 97 -11.50 0.49 -4.08
C LEU A 97 -12.57 -0.38 -4.76
N ALA A 98 -12.74 -1.63 -4.30
CA ALA A 98 -13.76 -2.53 -4.83
C ALA A 98 -15.18 -1.97 -4.65
N ALA A 99 -15.48 -1.40 -3.48
CA ALA A 99 -16.75 -0.75 -3.20
C ALA A 99 -17.01 0.45 -4.12
N ALA A 100 -15.99 1.27 -4.39
CA ALA A 100 -16.09 2.41 -5.30
C ALA A 100 -16.31 2.02 -6.78
N ILE A 101 -15.85 0.83 -7.19
CA ILE A 101 -16.09 0.29 -8.54
C ILE A 101 -17.52 -0.23 -8.64
N LEU A 102 -17.98 -1.00 -7.64
CA LEU A 102 -19.34 -1.56 -7.62
C LEU A 102 -20.40 -0.46 -7.57
N SER A 103 -20.15 0.63 -6.84
CA SER A 103 -21.07 1.78 -6.78
C SER A 103 -21.19 2.56 -8.09
N GLN A 104 -20.46 2.21 -9.15
CA GLN A 104 -20.66 2.77 -10.50
C GLN A 104 -21.54 1.89 -11.41
N ASN A 105 -21.86 0.66 -10.99
CA ASN A 105 -22.68 -0.27 -11.74
C ASN A 105 -24.16 -0.26 -11.28
N GLU A 106 -24.51 0.65 -10.37
CA GLU A 106 -25.88 1.03 -10.00
C GLU A 106 -26.16 2.45 -10.49
#